data_AF-A0A950QW79-F1
#
_entry.id   AF-A0A950QW79-F1
#
_cell.length_a   1.000
_cell.length_b   1.000
_cell.length_c   1.000
_cell.angle_alpha   90.00
_cell.angle_beta   90.00
_cell.angle_gamma   90.00
#
_symmetry.space_group_name_H-M   'P 1'
#
loop_
_entity.id
_entity.type
_entity.pdbx_description
1 polymer ?
#
loop_
_entity_poly.entity_id
_entity_poly.type
_entity_poly.pdbx_seq_one_letter_code
_entity_poly.pdbx_strand_id
1 'polypeptide(L)'
;MKPIRILIIALASAAIASASARILDGEEIYQNNCTRCHIAIHTFAPKRMATVAHHMQVRAMLTREEQSAVIRYLAETERKRKP
;
A
#
# COMPACT_ATOMS: atom_id res chain seq x y z
N MET A 1 12.60 51.71 -39.81
CA MET A 1 13.65 50.74 -40.17
C MET A 1 13.82 49.73 -39.06
N LYS A 2 13.60 48.45 -39.41
CA LYS A 2 13.89 47.16 -38.75
C LYS A 2 13.36 46.81 -37.33
N PRO A 3 13.10 45.51 -37.11
CA PRO A 3 12.03 45.01 -36.24
C PRO A 3 12.55 44.07 -35.14
N ILE A 4 11.83 43.88 -34.03
CA ILE A 4 12.11 42.72 -33.16
C ILE A 4 10.79 42.12 -32.66
N ARG A 5 10.41 41.04 -33.35
CA ARG A 5 9.45 40.03 -32.93
C ARG A 5 10.12 39.19 -31.85
N ILE A 6 9.76 39.35 -30.58
CA ILE A 6 10.11 38.37 -29.54
C ILE A 6 8.84 37.63 -29.18
N LEU A 7 8.75 36.44 -29.77
CA LEU A 7 7.84 35.37 -29.42
C LEU A 7 8.07 35.04 -27.93
N ILE A 8 7.14 35.39 -27.05
CA ILE A 8 7.18 34.94 -25.65
C ILE A 8 6.83 33.46 -25.68
N ILE A 9 7.86 32.62 -25.61
CA ILE A 9 7.76 31.18 -25.51
C ILE A 9 7.10 30.87 -24.16
N ALA A 10 5.90 30.29 -24.22
CA ALA A 10 5.19 29.76 -23.07
C ALA A 10 6.01 28.65 -22.42
N LEU A 11 6.60 28.92 -21.25
CA LEU A 11 7.11 27.87 -20.36
C LEU A 11 5.91 27.14 -19.76
N ALA A 12 5.48 26.07 -20.41
CA ALA A 12 4.60 25.09 -19.81
C ALA A 12 5.42 24.31 -18.76
N SER A 13 5.29 24.69 -17.49
CA SER A 13 5.78 23.89 -16.37
C SER A 13 5.00 22.58 -16.33
N ALA A 14 5.58 21.52 -16.87
CA ALA A 14 5.11 20.15 -16.64
C ALA A 14 5.32 19.82 -15.17
N ALA A 15 4.26 19.97 -14.37
CA ALA A 15 4.16 19.31 -13.08
C ALA A 15 4.10 17.81 -13.36
N ILE A 16 5.28 17.17 -13.38
CA ILE A 16 5.40 15.72 -13.36
C ILE A 16 4.92 15.32 -11.96
N ALA A 17 3.63 15.03 -11.86
CA ALA A 17 3.08 14.34 -10.72
C ALA A 17 3.79 12.98 -10.66
N SER A 18 4.83 12.88 -9.84
CA SER A 18 5.41 11.60 -9.47
C SER A 18 4.28 10.79 -8.86
N ALA A 19 3.72 9.88 -9.65
CA ALA A 19 2.93 8.77 -9.17
C ALA A 19 3.87 7.84 -8.38
N SER A 20 4.34 8.31 -7.23
CA SER A 20 4.86 7.43 -6.20
C SER A 20 3.73 6.47 -5.93
N ALA A 21 3.92 5.19 -6.28
CA ALA A 21 3.01 4.14 -5.87
C ALA A 21 2.72 4.38 -4.39
N ARG A 22 1.49 4.76 -4.05
CA ARG A 22 1.10 5.02 -2.66
C ARG A 22 1.45 3.73 -1.91
N ILE A 23 2.46 3.78 -1.06
CA ILE A 23 2.80 2.65 -0.22
C ILE A 23 1.64 2.55 0.76
N LEU A 24 0.77 1.57 0.53
CA LEU A 24 -0.32 1.26 1.44
C LEU A 24 0.27 0.86 2.79
N ASP A 25 -0.21 1.49 3.86
CA ASP A 25 0.17 1.15 5.23
C ASP A 25 -0.53 -0.14 5.65
N GLY A 26 0.25 -1.19 5.80
CA GLY A 26 -0.26 -2.51 6.19
C GLY A 26 -0.76 -2.57 7.63
N GLU A 27 -0.26 -1.72 8.53
CA GLU A 27 -0.75 -1.65 9.91
C GLU A 27 -2.12 -0.99 9.95
N GLU A 28 -2.30 0.14 9.26
CA GLU A 28 -3.61 0.79 9.15
C GLU A 28 -4.67 -0.16 8.57
N ILE A 29 -4.34 -0.86 7.49
CA ILE A 29 -5.23 -1.85 6.87
C ILE A 29 -5.55 -2.98 7.85
N TYR A 30 -4.55 -3.47 8.60
CA TYR A 30 -4.73 -4.51 9.61
C TYR A 30 -5.70 -4.05 10.71
N GLN A 31 -5.50 -2.85 11.27
CA GLN A 31 -6.36 -2.31 12.32
C GLN A 31 -7.79 -2.05 11.83
N ASN A 32 -7.95 -1.58 10.60
CA ASN A 32 -9.27 -1.25 10.07
C ASN A 32 -10.07 -2.48 9.64
N ASN A 33 -9.41 -3.56 9.20
CA ASN A 33 -10.10 -4.68 8.56
C ASN A 33 -9.97 -6.02 9.30
N CYS A 34 -8.82 -6.29 9.92
CA CYS A 34 -8.53 -7.59 10.51
C CYS A 34 -8.94 -7.68 11.98
N THR A 35 -8.87 -6.58 12.74
CA THR A 35 -9.19 -6.60 14.18
C THR A 35 -10.70 -6.50 14.50
N ARG A 36 -11.54 -6.31 13.46
CA ARG A 36 -13.01 -6.23 13.56
C ARG A 36 -13.66 -7.48 14.16
N CYS A 37 -13.05 -8.65 13.96
CA CYS A 37 -13.61 -9.93 14.42
C CYS A 37 -12.82 -10.57 15.58
N HIS A 38 -11.54 -10.25 15.72
CA HIS A 38 -10.66 -10.75 16.78
C HIS A 38 -9.52 -9.76 17.03
N ILE A 39 -9.20 -9.49 18.30
CA ILE A 39 -8.24 -8.45 18.69
C ILE A 39 -6.80 -8.86 18.36
N ALA A 40 -6.51 -10.16 18.40
CA ALA A 40 -5.23 -10.73 18.00
C ALA A 40 -5.48 -11.89 17.03
N ILE A 41 -4.95 -11.77 15.81
CA ILE A 41 -4.91 -12.92 14.90
C ILE A 41 -3.85 -13.92 15.33
N HIS A 42 -4.16 -15.19 15.16
CA HIS A 42 -3.16 -16.23 15.28
C HIS A 42 -2.11 -16.06 14.18
N THR A 43 -0.84 -15.94 14.54
CA THR A 43 0.25 -15.88 13.57
C THR A 43 0.68 -17.29 13.17
N PHE A 44 0.78 -17.51 11.86
CA PHE A 44 1.24 -18.75 11.25
C PHE A 44 2.55 -18.48 10.51
N ALA A 45 3.29 -19.55 10.19
CA ALA A 45 4.42 -19.47 9.27
C ALA A 45 4.03 -18.76 7.96
N PRO A 46 4.93 -17.99 7.31
CA PRO A 46 4.59 -17.09 6.21
C PRO A 46 3.73 -17.70 5.09
N LYS A 47 4.03 -18.94 4.68
CA LYS A 47 3.25 -19.66 3.65
C LYS A 47 1.80 -19.89 4.07
N ARG A 48 1.57 -20.30 5.31
CA ARG A 48 0.22 -20.50 5.86
C ARG A 48 -0.50 -19.17 6.03
N MET A 49 0.22 -18.13 6.45
CA MET A 49 -0.34 -16.78 6.57
C MET A 49 -0.85 -16.25 5.21
N ALA A 50 -0.12 -16.51 4.13
CA ALA A 50 -0.57 -16.13 2.78
C ALA A 50 -1.89 -16.81 2.38
N THR A 51 -2.07 -18.10 2.71
CA THR A 51 -3.33 -18.81 2.48
C THR A 51 -4.48 -18.22 3.29
N VAL A 52 -4.26 -17.93 4.58
CA VAL A 52 -5.27 -17.27 5.43
C VAL A 52 -5.65 -15.91 4.85
N ALA A 53 -4.66 -15.09 4.51
CA ALA A 53 -4.88 -13.77 3.92
C ALA A 53 -5.63 -13.85 2.58
N HIS A 54 -5.43 -14.92 1.79
CA HIS A 54 -6.19 -15.17 0.57
C HIS A 54 -7.70 -15.28 0.84
N HIS A 55 -8.09 -16.10 1.82
CA HIS A 55 -9.50 -16.20 2.23
C HIS A 55 -10.02 -14.91 2.86
N MET A 56 -9.15 -14.16 3.55
CA MET A 56 -9.51 -12.88 4.17
C MET A 56 -9.77 -11.77 3.16
N GLN A 57 -9.38 -11.92 1.90
CA GLN A 57 -9.74 -10.93 0.87
C GLN A 57 -11.25 -10.69 0.83
N VAL A 58 -12.03 -11.77 0.80
CA VAL A 58 -13.49 -11.71 0.76
C VAL A 58 -14.05 -11.41 2.15
N ARG A 59 -13.50 -12.07 3.18
CA ARG A 59 -14.06 -11.99 4.55
C ARG A 59 -13.82 -10.65 5.24
N ALA A 60 -12.70 -10.01 4.95
CA ALA A 60 -12.30 -8.72 5.51
C ALA A 60 -12.42 -7.57 4.49
N MET A 61 -13.03 -7.83 3.32
CA MET A 61 -13.29 -6.84 2.27
C MET A 61 -12.02 -6.11 1.78
N LEU A 62 -10.95 -6.86 1.55
CA LEU A 62 -9.68 -6.32 1.08
C LEU A 62 -9.61 -6.32 -0.45
N THR A 63 -9.05 -5.27 -1.02
CA THR A 63 -8.49 -5.30 -2.38
C THR A 63 -7.25 -6.20 -2.43
N ARG A 64 -6.77 -6.49 -3.64
CA ARG A 64 -5.57 -7.33 -3.82
C ARG A 64 -4.31 -6.61 -3.33
N GLU A 65 -4.29 -5.29 -3.49
CA GLU A 65 -3.22 -4.40 -3.07
C GLU A 65 -3.17 -4.31 -1.53
N GLU A 66 -4.31 -4.15 -0.88
CA GLU A 66 -4.43 -4.14 0.58
C GLU A 66 -4.06 -5.49 1.20
N GLN A 67 -4.50 -6.59 0.59
CA GLN A 67 -4.06 -7.93 0.99
C GLN A 67 -2.53 -8.07 0.93
N SER A 68 -1.91 -7.57 -0.14
CA SER A 68 -0.45 -7.64 -0.28
C SER A 68 0.24 -6.80 0.80
N ALA A 69 -0.30 -5.62 1.10
CA ALA A 69 0.21 -4.75 2.16
C ALA A 69 0.11 -5.41 3.54
N VAL A 70 -1.04 -6.00 3.88
CA VAL A 70 -1.26 -6.66 5.17
C VAL A 70 -0.37 -7.90 5.34
N ILE A 71 -0.18 -8.71 4.29
CA ILE A 71 0.73 -9.87 4.35
C ILE A 71 2.16 -9.44 4.66
N ARG A 72 2.66 -8.36 4.02
CA ARG A 72 4.00 -7.83 4.31
C ARG A 72 4.13 -7.36 5.75
N TYR A 73 3.12 -6.63 6.23
CA TYR A 73 3.07 -6.16 7.61
C TYR A 73 3.12 -7.33 8.60
N LEU A 74 2.25 -8.33 8.45
CA LEU A 74 2.22 -9.49 9.33
C LEU A 74 3.53 -10.30 9.31
N ALA A 75 4.16 -10.42 8.15
CA ALA A 75 5.45 -11.09 8.03
C ALA A 75 6.59 -10.33 8.74
N GLU A 76 6.59 -9.00 8.68
CA GLU A 76 7.55 -8.15 9.41
C GLU A 76 7.31 -8.24 10.93
N THR A 77 6.05 -8.18 11.36
CA THR A 77 5.68 -8.30 12.78
C THR A 77 6.07 -9.67 13.35
N GLU A 78 5.84 -10.76 12.61
CA GLU A 78 6.26 -12.10 13.04
C GLU A 78 7.79 -12.23 13.12
N ARG A 79 8.54 -11.66 12.16
CA ARG A 79 10.01 -11.60 12.22
C ARG A 79 10.50 -10.90 13.48
N LYS A 80 9.89 -9.77 13.85
CA LYS A 80 10.25 -9.01 15.06
C LYS A 80 9.88 -9.74 16.36
N ARG A 81 8.86 -10.60 16.33
CA ARG A 81 8.37 -11.33 17.52
C ARG A 81 9.20 -12.57 17.86
N LYS A 82 9.83 -13.20 16.86
CA LYS A 82 10.70 -14.36 17.08
C LYS A 82 12.03 -13.88 17.72
N PRO A 83 12.40 -14.35 18.92
CA PRO A 83 13.64 -13.98 19.58
C PRO A 83 14.88 -14.50 18.83
#